data_AF-A0A959UZ44-F1
#
_entry.id   AF-A0A959UZ44-F1
#
_cell.length_a   1.000
_cell.length_b   1.000
_cell.length_c   1.000
_cell.angle_alpha   90.00
_cell.angle_beta   90.00
_cell.angle_gamma   90.00
#
_symmetry.space_group_name_H-M   'P 1'
#
loop_
_entity.id
_entity.type
_entity.pdbx_description
1 polymer ?
#
loop_
_entity_poly.entity_id
_entity_poly.type
_entity_poly.pdbx_seq_one_letter_code
_entity_poly.pdbx_strand_id
1 'polypeptide(L)'
;ITDLGGAVFGGNHWIYVFRNDRREAANDTRMPQYDEGRFLYQELNTGSTTSYIRVFRACTWVSGAMCAPGYSMLSPQDGLVPSEVRIRLSVEKPYEEYVEPYPGYQPTIAPSRNGGLGLYAFNSGSLATQTMQVDVAESACDLIDVVPNPYYGYSGYETNRLDNRVKFINLPQRCTISIYNVSGTLVRRYRKDNDLTFLDWDLKNESNVPIAGGVYICHVDVPGVCERVVKWFGALRPVDLQNF
;
A
#
# COMPACT_ATOMS: atom_id res chain seq x y z
N ILE A 1 47.59 2.77 -11.07
CA ILE A 1 48.59 1.69 -11.21
C ILE A 1 49.95 2.38 -11.26
N THR A 2 50.85 2.03 -10.36
CA THR A 2 52.28 2.37 -10.51
C THR A 2 52.96 1.28 -11.34
N ASP A 3 54.05 1.61 -12.02
CA ASP A 3 54.79 0.75 -12.96
C ASP A 3 55.42 -0.53 -12.35
N LEU A 4 55.05 -0.90 -11.12
CA LEU A 4 55.58 -2.06 -10.39
C LEU A 4 54.50 -3.04 -9.89
N GLY A 5 53.25 -2.94 -10.35
CA GLY A 5 52.22 -3.96 -10.09
C GLY A 5 51.80 -4.12 -8.62
N GLY A 6 52.21 -3.21 -7.72
CA GLY A 6 51.76 -3.19 -6.34
C GLY A 6 50.32 -2.71 -6.23
N ALA A 7 49.54 -3.34 -5.34
CA ALA A 7 48.21 -2.86 -4.98
C ALA A 7 48.33 -1.48 -4.31
N VAL A 8 47.83 -0.44 -4.98
CA VAL A 8 47.73 0.90 -4.42
C VAL A 8 46.40 0.98 -3.68
N PHE A 9 46.44 0.84 -2.36
CA PHE A 9 45.30 1.15 -1.50
C PHE A 9 45.22 2.66 -1.31
N GLY A 10 44.35 3.33 -2.08
CA GLY A 10 44.12 4.76 -1.95
C GLY A 10 42.89 5.05 -1.08
N GLY A 11 43.07 5.81 0.01
CA GLY A 11 42.01 6.49 0.76
C GLY A 11 41.16 5.59 1.68
N ASN A 12 41.00 6.00 2.94
CA ASN A 12 40.32 5.27 4.03
C ASN A 12 38.79 5.08 3.86
N HIS A 13 38.24 5.08 2.64
CA HIS A 13 36.79 5.17 2.41
C HIS A 13 36.27 4.03 1.54
N TRP A 14 35.39 3.25 2.14
CA TRP A 14 34.75 2.08 1.57
C TRP A 14 33.27 2.32 1.43
N ILE A 15 32.73 2.03 0.26
CA ILE A 15 31.30 2.02 -0.03
C ILE A 15 30.83 0.59 0.15
N TYR A 16 29.91 0.38 1.08
CA TYR A 16 29.28 -0.91 1.33
C TYR A 16 27.84 -0.85 0.84
N VAL A 17 27.42 -1.86 0.07
CA VAL A 17 26.04 -2.01 -0.39
C VAL A 17 25.42 -3.22 0.29
N PHE A 18 24.33 -2.98 1.01
CA PHE A 18 23.61 -3.99 1.78
C PHE A 18 22.29 -4.34 1.11
N ARG A 19 21.95 -5.63 1.12
CA ARG A 19 20.63 -6.14 0.71
C ARG A 19 19.68 -6.25 1.90
N ASN A 20 18.38 -6.31 1.62
CA ASN A 20 17.35 -6.62 2.62
C ASN A 20 17.31 -8.13 2.93
N ASP A 21 18.29 -8.60 3.71
CA ASP A 21 18.42 -10.01 4.09
C ASP A 21 17.27 -10.46 5.01
N ARG A 22 16.66 -9.54 5.78
CA ARG A 22 15.45 -9.81 6.59
C ARG A 22 14.30 -10.34 5.76
N ARG A 23 14.05 -9.73 4.60
CA ARG A 23 13.01 -10.16 3.67
C ARG A 23 13.32 -11.51 3.03
N GLU A 24 14.56 -11.70 2.57
CA GLU A 24 14.96 -12.96 1.92
C GLU A 24 14.89 -14.16 2.87
N ALA A 25 15.25 -13.95 4.13
CA ALA A 25 15.32 -15.02 5.13
C ALA A 25 14.09 -15.13 6.04
N ALA A 26 13.09 -14.26 5.87
CA ALA A 26 11.93 -14.14 6.76
C ALA A 26 12.32 -14.14 8.25
N ASN A 27 13.31 -13.31 8.62
CA ASN A 27 13.88 -13.30 9.97
C ASN A 27 14.19 -11.88 10.45
N ASP A 28 13.46 -11.45 11.47
CA ASP A 28 13.49 -10.09 12.00
C ASP A 28 14.81 -9.67 12.64
N THR A 29 15.69 -10.61 12.98
CA THR A 29 17.01 -10.30 13.54
C THR A 29 18.05 -9.94 12.48
N ARG A 30 17.65 -9.85 11.21
CA ARG A 30 18.57 -9.59 10.09
C ARG A 30 18.43 -8.17 9.54
N MET A 31 19.37 -7.81 8.66
CA MET A 31 19.44 -6.50 8.00
C MET A 31 18.09 -6.15 7.34
N PRO A 32 17.42 -5.08 7.78
CA PRO A 32 16.16 -4.64 7.20
C PRO A 32 16.35 -3.96 5.84
N GLN A 33 15.23 -3.50 5.26
CA GLN A 33 15.26 -2.42 4.27
C GLN A 33 15.90 -1.17 4.87
N TYR A 34 16.47 -0.31 4.02
CA TYR A 34 17.14 0.92 4.44
C TYR A 34 16.36 1.69 5.51
N ASP A 35 16.96 1.80 6.69
CA ASP A 35 16.40 2.41 7.90
C ASP A 35 17.29 3.55 8.41
N GLU A 36 17.89 4.29 7.47
CA GLU A 36 18.86 5.37 7.75
C GLU A 36 20.10 4.89 8.52
N GLY A 37 20.40 3.59 8.43
CA GLY A 37 21.57 2.98 9.07
C GLY A 37 21.38 2.67 10.55
N ARG A 38 20.17 2.79 11.10
CA ARG A 38 19.90 2.54 12.52
C ARG A 38 20.24 1.11 12.92
N PHE A 39 19.84 0.10 12.15
CA PHE A 39 20.16 -1.30 12.42
C PHE A 39 21.68 -1.54 12.39
N LEU A 40 22.36 -1.00 11.38
CA LEU A 40 23.83 -1.07 11.25
C LEU A 40 24.51 -0.50 12.49
N TYR A 41 24.12 0.70 12.90
CA TYR A 41 24.68 1.38 14.06
C TYR A 41 24.48 0.55 15.34
N GLN A 42 23.26 0.05 15.58
CA GLN A 42 22.95 -0.71 16.80
C GLN A 42 23.71 -2.04 16.90
N GLU A 43 23.74 -2.83 15.82
CA GLU A 43 24.44 -4.11 15.81
C GLU A 43 25.96 -3.93 15.89
N LEU A 44 26.52 -2.93 15.18
CA LEU A 44 27.95 -2.64 15.25
C LEU A 44 28.37 -2.08 16.62
N ASN A 45 27.53 -1.27 17.26
CA ASN A 45 27.77 -0.75 18.61
C ASN A 45 27.63 -1.85 19.69
N THR A 46 26.80 -2.87 19.45
CA THR A 46 26.70 -4.05 20.33
C THR A 46 28.00 -4.87 20.28
N GLY A 47 28.66 -4.93 19.12
CA GLY A 47 30.02 -5.45 18.99
C GLY A 47 30.20 -6.96 19.20
N SER A 48 29.12 -7.75 19.15
CA SER A 48 29.20 -9.21 19.30
C SER A 48 29.51 -9.92 17.98
N THR A 49 30.10 -11.13 18.04
CA THR A 49 30.33 -11.96 16.85
C THR A 49 29.04 -12.19 16.05
N THR A 50 27.92 -12.44 16.73
CA THR A 50 26.61 -12.63 16.11
C THR A 50 26.13 -11.36 15.41
N SER A 51 26.35 -10.19 16.01
CA SER A 51 25.98 -8.88 15.46
C SER A 51 26.74 -8.56 14.17
N TYR A 52 28.06 -8.81 14.15
CA TYR A 52 28.86 -8.65 12.94
C TYR A 52 28.38 -9.58 11.83
N ILE A 53 28.06 -10.84 12.14
CA ILE A 53 27.52 -11.78 11.15
C ILE A 53 26.19 -11.29 10.58
N ARG A 54 25.28 -10.75 11.42
CA ARG A 54 24.00 -10.21 10.95
C ARG A 54 24.17 -9.05 9.98
N VAL A 55 25.12 -8.16 10.25
CA VAL A 55 25.43 -6.99 9.42
C VAL A 55 26.13 -7.40 8.13
N PHE A 56 27.28 -8.06 8.23
CA PHE A 56 28.15 -8.30 7.07
C PHE A 56 27.67 -9.42 6.16
N ARG A 57 26.80 -10.33 6.63
CA ARG A 57 26.11 -11.30 5.75
C ARG A 57 25.25 -10.62 4.70
N ALA A 58 24.67 -9.47 5.03
CA ALA A 58 23.85 -8.70 4.11
C ALA A 58 24.69 -7.82 3.17
N CYS A 59 26.01 -7.73 3.37
CA CYS A 59 26.88 -6.97 2.49
C CYS A 59 27.07 -7.73 1.17
N THR A 60 26.63 -7.12 0.08
CA THR A 60 26.65 -7.73 -1.25
C THR A 60 27.76 -7.20 -2.13
N TRP A 61 28.17 -5.96 -1.90
CA TRP A 61 29.20 -5.30 -2.69
C TRP A 61 29.98 -4.32 -1.84
N VAL A 62 31.27 -4.25 -2.11
CA VAL A 62 32.23 -3.37 -1.42
C VAL A 62 33.11 -2.74 -2.48
N SER A 63 33.28 -1.42 -2.41
CA SER A 63 34.19 -0.69 -3.29
C SER A 63 34.99 0.34 -2.53
N GLY A 64 36.29 0.41 -2.84
CA GLY A 64 37.16 1.50 -2.42
C GLY A 64 37.07 2.64 -3.43
N ALA A 65 36.89 3.87 -2.95
CA ALA A 65 37.05 5.06 -3.78
C ALA A 65 38.41 5.68 -3.48
N MET A 66 39.22 5.89 -4.51
CA MET A 66 40.50 6.58 -4.36
C MET A 66 40.29 8.08 -4.56
N CYS A 67 40.89 8.89 -3.69
CA CYS A 67 40.94 10.33 -3.91
C CYS A 67 41.82 10.64 -5.13
N ALA A 68 41.38 11.59 -5.96
CA ALA A 68 42.16 12.02 -7.11
C ALA A 68 43.48 12.66 -6.65
N PRO A 69 44.60 12.46 -7.37
CA PRO A 69 45.87 13.10 -7.03
C PRO A 69 45.71 14.62 -6.91
N GLY A 70 46.21 15.21 -5.82
CA GLY A 70 46.14 16.65 -5.55
C GLY A 70 44.91 17.12 -4.74
N TYR A 71 44.00 16.22 -4.40
CA TYR A 71 42.86 16.50 -3.51
C TYR A 71 43.02 15.77 -2.17
N SER A 72 42.47 16.37 -1.11
CA SER A 72 42.38 15.77 0.23
C SER A 72 40.93 15.76 0.69
N MET A 73 40.54 14.71 1.40
CA MET A 73 39.23 14.65 2.06
C MET A 73 39.17 15.68 3.19
N LEU A 74 37.95 16.16 3.49
CA LEU A 74 37.69 17.04 4.64
C LEU A 74 37.58 16.22 5.93
N SER A 75 37.48 16.91 7.07
CA SER A 75 37.15 16.25 8.34
C SER A 75 35.74 15.64 8.28
N PRO A 76 35.44 14.60 9.09
CA PRO A 76 34.08 14.07 9.20
C PRO A 76 33.04 15.10 9.66
N GLN A 77 33.43 16.13 10.42
CA GLN A 77 32.52 17.19 10.84
C GLN A 77 32.13 18.12 9.67
N ASP A 78 33.02 18.23 8.67
CA ASP A 78 32.84 19.13 7.52
C ASP A 78 32.29 18.40 6.27
N GLY A 79 31.72 17.21 6.46
CA GLY A 79 31.04 16.48 5.37
C GLY A 79 31.95 15.61 4.49
N LEU A 80 33.24 15.45 4.86
CA LEU A 80 34.24 14.50 4.33
C LEU A 80 34.59 14.61 2.83
N VAL A 81 33.60 14.74 1.95
CA VAL A 81 33.74 14.87 0.50
C VAL A 81 33.71 16.37 0.14
N PRO A 82 34.81 16.96 -0.35
CA PRO A 82 34.93 18.41 -0.54
C PRO A 82 34.13 18.98 -1.71
N SER A 83 33.51 18.14 -2.54
CA SER A 83 32.79 18.55 -3.75
C SER A 83 31.57 17.66 -4.00
N GLU A 84 30.62 18.15 -4.80
CA GLU A 84 29.50 17.34 -5.26
C GLU A 84 29.98 16.26 -6.23
N VAL A 85 29.80 14.99 -5.89
CA VAL A 85 30.23 13.84 -6.69
C VAL A 85 29.04 12.95 -7.02
N ARG A 86 28.93 12.53 -8.29
CA ARG A 86 27.99 11.49 -8.71
C ARG A 86 28.72 10.16 -8.91
N ILE A 87 28.38 9.16 -8.11
CA ILE A 87 28.91 7.79 -8.24
C ILE A 87 27.94 6.97 -9.08
N ARG A 88 28.41 6.38 -10.19
CA ARG A 88 27.66 5.40 -10.98
C ARG A 88 28.29 4.03 -10.78
N LEU A 89 27.52 3.11 -10.22
CA LEU A 89 27.90 1.72 -10.03
C LEU A 89 27.17 0.88 -11.08
N SER A 90 27.79 0.70 -12.23
CA SER A 90 27.23 -0.10 -13.32
C SER A 90 27.81 -1.51 -13.27
N VAL A 91 26.95 -2.52 -13.19
CA VAL A 91 27.34 -3.92 -13.39
C VAL A 91 27.29 -4.19 -14.88
N GLU A 92 28.43 -4.04 -15.56
CA GLU A 92 28.54 -4.32 -17.01
C GLU A 92 28.93 -5.78 -17.29
N LYS A 93 28.80 -6.66 -16.31
CA LYS A 93 29.06 -8.09 -16.53
C LYS A 93 27.87 -8.70 -17.29
N PRO A 94 28.07 -9.28 -18.48
CA PRO A 94 27.02 -10.04 -19.14
C PRO A 94 26.63 -11.22 -18.24
N TYR A 95 25.33 -11.54 -18.22
CA TYR A 95 24.84 -12.69 -17.47
C TYR A 95 25.51 -13.96 -17.99
N GLU A 96 26.23 -14.65 -17.11
CA GLU A 96 26.78 -15.96 -17.40
C GLU A 96 25.67 -17.00 -17.24
N GLU A 97 25.66 -17.98 -18.13
CA GLU A 97 24.83 -19.17 -17.96
C GLU A 97 25.31 -19.96 -16.73
N TYR A 98 24.38 -20.53 -15.99
CA TYR A 98 24.68 -21.38 -14.84
C TYR A 98 25.51 -22.59 -15.29
N VAL A 99 26.73 -22.69 -14.77
CA VAL A 99 27.61 -23.85 -14.94
C VAL A 99 27.68 -24.60 -13.62
N GLU A 100 27.55 -25.93 -13.66
CA GLU A 100 27.70 -26.78 -12.48
C GLU A 100 29.07 -26.53 -11.83
N PRO A 101 29.15 -26.21 -10.53
CA PRO A 101 30.43 -25.85 -9.90
C PRO A 101 31.41 -27.03 -9.84
N TYR A 102 30.91 -28.27 -9.81
CA TYR A 102 31.69 -29.51 -9.82
C TYR A 102 30.79 -30.72 -10.17
N PRO A 103 31.37 -31.83 -10.67
CA PRO A 103 30.61 -33.03 -11.04
C PRO A 103 29.82 -33.60 -9.85
N GLY A 104 28.51 -33.78 -10.02
CA GLY A 104 27.62 -34.37 -9.01
C GLY A 104 26.88 -33.37 -8.11
N TYR A 105 27.07 -32.05 -8.31
CA TYR A 105 26.30 -31.03 -7.60
C TYR A 105 24.82 -31.11 -8.00
N GLN A 106 23.92 -31.25 -7.02
CA GLN A 106 22.47 -31.17 -7.25
C GLN A 106 22.03 -29.71 -7.09
N PRO A 107 21.68 -28.99 -8.17
CA PRO A 107 21.26 -27.62 -8.04
C PRO A 107 19.89 -27.54 -7.38
N THR A 108 19.68 -26.52 -6.53
CA THR A 108 18.36 -26.19 -5.97
C THR A 108 17.37 -25.67 -7.03
N ILE A 109 17.85 -25.40 -8.24
CA ILE A 109 17.07 -24.87 -9.37
C ILE A 109 17.40 -25.71 -10.60
N ALA A 110 16.40 -26.33 -11.23
CA ALA A 110 16.60 -27.10 -12.45
C ALA A 110 17.04 -26.17 -13.61
N PRO A 111 18.24 -26.36 -14.20
CA PRO A 111 18.74 -25.53 -15.31
C PRO A 111 17.83 -25.54 -16.54
N SER A 112 17.04 -26.60 -16.71
CA SER A 112 16.08 -26.78 -17.79
C SER A 112 14.93 -25.76 -17.81
N ARG A 113 14.66 -25.05 -16.70
CA ARG A 113 13.57 -24.06 -16.64
C ARG A 113 13.85 -22.79 -17.44
N ASN A 114 15.11 -22.41 -17.63
CA ASN A 114 15.50 -21.19 -18.36
C ASN A 114 16.81 -21.34 -19.14
N GLY A 115 17.20 -22.56 -19.51
CA GLY A 115 18.42 -22.81 -20.27
C GLY A 115 19.70 -22.32 -19.61
N GLY A 116 19.77 -22.35 -18.27
CA GLY A 116 20.91 -21.81 -17.52
C GLY A 116 20.96 -20.28 -17.38
N LEU A 117 20.06 -19.53 -18.03
CA LEU A 117 20.00 -18.07 -17.89
C LEU A 117 19.42 -17.67 -16.52
N GLY A 118 19.87 -16.51 -16.02
CA GLY A 118 19.43 -15.96 -14.74
C GLY A 118 17.91 -15.93 -14.58
N LEU A 119 17.41 -16.50 -13.49
CA LEU A 119 16.00 -16.53 -13.13
C LEU A 119 15.75 -15.52 -12.00
N TYR A 120 14.81 -14.61 -12.21
CA TYR A 120 14.31 -13.73 -11.16
C TYR A 120 12.97 -14.25 -10.66
N ALA A 121 12.85 -14.36 -9.34
CA ALA A 121 11.57 -14.55 -8.68
C ALA A 121 11.21 -13.25 -7.96
N PHE A 122 9.97 -12.79 -8.14
CA PHE A 122 9.40 -11.74 -7.31
C PHE A 122 8.34 -12.35 -6.39
N ASN A 123 8.28 -11.86 -5.16
CA ASN A 123 7.30 -12.27 -4.17
C ASN A 123 6.43 -11.05 -3.81
N SER A 124 5.11 -11.16 -4.03
CA SER A 124 4.10 -10.14 -3.70
C SER A 124 3.54 -10.28 -2.28
N GLY A 125 4.14 -11.09 -1.41
CA GLY A 125 3.61 -11.37 -0.07
C GLY A 125 3.40 -10.13 0.81
N SER A 126 4.19 -9.07 0.62
CA SER A 126 3.99 -7.78 1.30
C SER A 126 2.95 -6.87 0.66
N LEU A 127 2.46 -7.23 -0.54
CA LEU A 127 1.39 -6.54 -1.28
C LEU A 127 0.09 -7.37 -1.29
N ALA A 128 0.04 -8.45 -0.49
CA ALA A 128 -1.14 -9.28 -0.38
C ALA A 128 -2.26 -8.54 0.37
N THR A 129 -3.50 -8.78 -0.04
CA THR A 129 -4.68 -8.29 0.68
C THR A 129 -4.71 -8.89 2.07
N GLN A 130 -4.68 -8.04 3.09
CA GLN A 130 -4.85 -8.46 4.47
C GLN A 130 -6.34 -8.42 4.82
N THR A 131 -6.86 -9.51 5.36
CA THR A 131 -8.25 -9.62 5.82
C THR A 131 -8.36 -9.28 7.31
N MET A 132 -9.54 -8.89 7.78
CA MET A 132 -9.85 -8.65 9.21
C MET A 132 -8.99 -7.54 9.85
N GLN A 133 -8.64 -6.51 9.06
CA GLN A 133 -8.00 -5.30 9.57
C GLN A 133 -9.08 -4.33 10.08
N VAL A 134 -9.20 -4.22 11.40
CA VAL A 134 -10.25 -3.41 12.06
C VAL A 134 -10.10 -1.93 11.72
N ASP A 135 -8.90 -1.36 11.87
CA ASP A 135 -8.63 0.05 11.60
C ASP A 135 -8.96 0.44 10.14
N VAL A 136 -8.66 -0.45 9.19
CA VAL A 136 -8.98 -0.25 7.78
C VAL A 136 -10.50 -0.31 7.56
N ALA A 137 -11.18 -1.25 8.22
CA ALA A 137 -12.63 -1.39 8.12
C ALA A 137 -13.36 -0.15 8.68
N GLU A 138 -12.90 0.41 9.80
CA GLU A 138 -13.42 1.66 10.35
C GLU A 138 -13.24 2.84 9.39
N SER A 139 -12.02 3.03 8.86
CA SER A 139 -11.75 4.11 7.90
C SER A 139 -12.53 3.97 6.59
N ALA A 140 -12.82 2.74 6.16
CA ALA A 140 -13.63 2.49 4.98
C ALA A 140 -15.09 2.93 5.16
N CYS A 141 -15.59 3.02 6.40
CA CYS A 141 -16.95 3.49 6.66
C CYS A 141 -17.16 4.96 6.30
N ASP A 142 -16.10 5.77 6.28
CA ASP A 142 -16.19 7.17 5.88
C ASP A 142 -16.60 7.33 4.41
N LEU A 143 -16.29 6.32 3.59
CA LEU A 143 -16.63 6.26 2.17
C LEU A 143 -18.12 5.99 1.92
N ILE A 144 -18.88 5.56 2.93
CA ILE A 144 -20.32 5.34 2.79
C ILE A 144 -21.00 6.70 2.56
N ASP A 145 -21.74 6.79 1.45
CA ASP A 145 -22.47 7.99 1.06
C ASP A 145 -23.78 7.65 0.35
N VAL A 146 -24.61 8.67 0.16
CA VAL A 146 -25.89 8.61 -0.53
C VAL A 146 -25.79 9.43 -1.81
N VAL A 147 -26.08 8.84 -2.97
CA VAL A 147 -25.91 9.50 -4.27
C VAL A 147 -27.19 9.49 -5.11
N PRO A 148 -27.56 10.61 -5.75
CA PRO A 148 -26.92 11.93 -5.64
C PRO A 148 -27.27 12.64 -4.32
N ASN A 149 -26.33 13.45 -3.83
CA ASN A 149 -26.52 14.33 -2.68
C ASN A 149 -25.89 15.69 -2.99
N PRO A 150 -26.69 16.76 -3.23
CA PRO A 150 -28.15 16.80 -3.13
C PRO A 150 -28.87 16.15 -4.33
N TYR A 151 -30.08 15.62 -4.11
CA TYR A 151 -30.96 15.13 -5.17
C TYR A 151 -31.91 16.25 -5.64
N TYR A 152 -31.91 16.56 -6.94
CA TYR A 152 -32.74 17.63 -7.53
C TYR A 152 -33.77 17.06 -8.50
N GLY A 153 -34.61 16.16 -8.02
CA GLY A 153 -35.67 15.57 -8.82
C GLY A 153 -35.13 14.90 -10.08
N TYR A 154 -33.93 14.33 -10.04
CA TYR A 154 -33.34 13.56 -11.13
C TYR A 154 -32.15 12.76 -10.60
N SER A 155 -32.03 11.54 -11.10
CA SER A 155 -30.91 10.65 -10.86
C SER A 155 -30.62 9.88 -12.15
N GLY A 156 -29.35 9.74 -12.50
CA GLY A 156 -28.94 8.93 -13.67
C GLY A 156 -29.29 7.43 -13.54
N TYR A 157 -29.76 7.00 -12.37
CA TYR A 157 -30.22 5.65 -12.09
C TYR A 157 -31.73 5.45 -12.34
N GLU A 158 -32.46 6.52 -12.68
CA GLU A 158 -33.89 6.47 -13.00
C GLU A 158 -34.10 5.97 -14.42
N THR A 159 -35.05 5.06 -14.59
CA THR A 159 -35.36 4.45 -15.90
C THR A 159 -36.55 5.10 -16.60
N ASN A 160 -37.43 5.76 -15.85
CA ASN A 160 -38.62 6.41 -16.38
C ASN A 160 -38.97 7.66 -15.54
N ARG A 161 -40.00 8.43 -15.96
CA ARG A 161 -40.39 9.69 -15.29
C ARG A 161 -41.03 9.49 -13.92
N LEU A 162 -41.55 8.29 -13.63
CA LEU A 162 -42.23 7.92 -12.38
C LEU A 162 -41.27 7.31 -11.36
N ASP A 163 -40.09 6.90 -11.80
CA ASP A 163 -39.01 6.34 -11.00
C ASP A 163 -38.25 7.48 -10.33
N ASN A 164 -38.13 7.41 -9.00
CA ASN A 164 -37.29 8.30 -8.22
C ASN A 164 -36.35 7.41 -7.42
N ARG A 165 -35.04 7.52 -7.65
CA ARG A 165 -34.09 6.55 -7.08
C ARG A 165 -32.78 7.19 -6.66
N VAL A 166 -32.44 6.93 -5.40
CA VAL A 166 -31.18 7.31 -4.78
C VAL A 166 -30.47 6.05 -4.30
N LYS A 167 -29.14 6.04 -4.32
CA LYS A 167 -28.31 4.90 -3.94
C LYS A 167 -27.49 5.20 -2.70
N PHE A 168 -27.54 4.30 -1.73
CA PHE A 168 -26.46 4.15 -0.76
C PHE A 168 -25.30 3.41 -1.44
N ILE A 169 -24.07 3.92 -1.33
CA ILE A 169 -22.88 3.34 -1.96
C ILE A 169 -21.81 2.99 -0.93
N ASN A 170 -20.84 2.17 -1.34
CA ASN A 170 -19.73 1.68 -0.51
C ASN A 170 -20.20 0.93 0.74
N LEU A 171 -21.35 0.26 0.64
CA LEU A 171 -21.92 -0.49 1.75
C LEU A 171 -21.21 -1.84 1.93
N PRO A 172 -21.02 -2.30 3.17
CA PRO A 172 -20.57 -3.66 3.44
C PRO A 172 -21.67 -4.68 3.14
N GLN A 173 -21.32 -5.98 3.22
CA GLN A 173 -22.26 -7.07 2.98
C GLN A 173 -23.46 -7.02 3.95
N ARG A 174 -23.18 -6.69 5.22
CA ARG A 174 -24.17 -6.63 6.31
C ARG A 174 -24.19 -5.25 6.95
N CYS A 175 -25.32 -4.57 6.86
CA CYS A 175 -25.55 -3.30 7.54
C CYS A 175 -27.05 -3.02 7.70
N THR A 176 -27.37 -2.15 8.65
CA THR A 176 -28.72 -1.62 8.83
C THR A 176 -28.72 -0.14 8.48
N ILE A 177 -29.61 0.28 7.59
CA ILE A 177 -29.77 1.68 7.20
C ILE A 177 -31.09 2.17 7.78
N SER A 178 -31.04 3.19 8.63
CA SER A 178 -32.21 3.85 9.20
C SER A 178 -32.26 5.30 8.72
N ILE A 179 -33.38 5.69 8.11
CA ILE A 179 -33.57 7.02 7.54
C ILE A 179 -34.53 7.79 8.44
N TYR A 180 -34.14 8.99 8.85
CA TYR A 180 -34.91 9.86 9.74
C TYR A 180 -35.18 11.20 9.09
N ASN A 181 -36.30 11.82 9.44
CA ASN A 181 -36.54 13.24 9.15
C ASN A 181 -35.79 14.13 10.16
N VAL A 182 -35.82 15.45 9.95
CA VAL A 182 -35.17 16.43 10.85
C VAL A 182 -35.75 16.40 12.28
N SER A 183 -37.00 15.95 12.44
CA SER A 183 -37.66 15.77 13.74
C SER A 183 -37.28 14.46 14.45
N GLY A 184 -36.43 13.63 13.87
CA GLY A 184 -36.02 12.33 14.43
C GLY A 184 -37.02 11.18 14.24
N THR A 185 -38.08 11.38 13.45
CA THR A 185 -39.03 10.32 13.12
C THR A 185 -38.44 9.37 12.08
N LEU A 186 -38.54 8.06 12.33
CA LEU A 186 -38.12 7.02 11.39
C LEU A 186 -39.02 7.05 10.14
N VAL A 187 -38.38 7.23 8.98
CA VAL A 187 -39.02 7.28 7.67
C VAL A 187 -39.03 5.90 7.04
N ARG A 188 -37.88 5.23 7.04
CA ARG A 188 -37.71 3.89 6.47
C ARG A 188 -36.50 3.18 7.07
N ARG A 189 -36.55 1.86 7.15
CA ARG A 189 -35.40 1.04 7.54
C ARG A 189 -35.11 -0.06 6.52
N TYR A 190 -33.84 -0.25 6.20
CA TYR A 190 -33.36 -1.36 5.38
C TYR A 190 -32.40 -2.23 6.18
N ARG A 191 -32.57 -3.56 6.07
CA ARG A 191 -31.60 -4.53 6.53
C ARG A 191 -30.95 -5.17 5.32
N LYS A 192 -29.65 -4.96 5.16
CA LYS A 192 -28.86 -5.49 4.05
C LYS A 192 -28.08 -6.72 4.51
N ASP A 193 -28.17 -7.80 3.74
CA ASP A 193 -27.44 -9.05 3.94
C ASP A 193 -27.18 -9.72 2.58
N ASN A 194 -26.41 -9.04 1.73
CA ASN A 194 -26.07 -9.50 0.38
C ASN A 194 -24.72 -8.93 -0.08
N ASP A 195 -24.18 -9.44 -1.18
CA ASP A 195 -22.83 -9.11 -1.68
C ASP A 195 -22.73 -7.78 -2.45
N LEU A 196 -23.85 -7.10 -2.72
CA LEU A 196 -23.83 -5.84 -3.45
C LEU A 196 -23.21 -4.73 -2.60
N THR A 197 -22.47 -3.81 -3.18
CA THR A 197 -21.88 -2.66 -2.45
C THR A 197 -22.80 -1.44 -2.39
N PHE A 198 -24.07 -1.61 -2.76
CA PHE A 198 -25.05 -0.54 -2.82
C PHE A 198 -26.45 -1.02 -2.39
N LEU A 199 -27.31 -0.06 -2.06
CA LEU A 199 -28.73 -0.27 -1.81
C LEU A 199 -29.53 0.90 -2.39
N ASP A 200 -30.67 0.58 -2.99
CA ASP A 200 -31.56 1.58 -3.60
C ASP A 200 -32.65 2.02 -2.66
N TRP A 201 -32.87 3.33 -2.62
CA TRP A 201 -34.02 3.94 -2.01
C TRP A 201 -34.88 4.62 -3.07
N ASP A 202 -36.12 4.16 -3.14
CA ASP A 202 -37.20 4.65 -4.00
C ASP A 202 -37.83 5.98 -3.53
N LEU A 203 -37.22 6.64 -2.54
CA LEU A 203 -37.71 7.87 -1.89
C LEU A 203 -39.11 7.73 -1.26
N LYS A 204 -39.48 6.51 -0.83
CA LYS A 204 -40.73 6.26 -0.08
C LYS A 204 -40.44 5.91 1.37
N ASN A 205 -41.41 6.15 2.24
CA ASN A 205 -41.40 5.71 3.64
C ASN A 205 -41.75 4.22 3.78
N GLU A 206 -41.79 3.72 5.02
CA GLU A 206 -42.14 2.33 5.35
C GLU A 206 -43.53 1.90 4.86
N SER A 207 -44.47 2.86 4.74
CA SER A 207 -45.82 2.64 4.21
C SER A 207 -45.92 2.78 2.69
N ASN A 208 -44.78 2.78 1.97
CA ASN A 208 -44.69 2.99 0.52
C ASN A 208 -45.30 4.32 0.03
N VAL A 209 -45.36 5.34 0.89
CA VAL A 209 -45.79 6.68 0.53
C VAL A 209 -44.56 7.53 0.18
N PRO A 210 -44.55 8.26 -0.95
CA PRO A 210 -43.47 9.18 -1.28
C PRO A 210 -43.21 10.16 -0.14
N ILE A 211 -41.93 10.37 0.18
CA ILE A 211 -41.53 11.34 1.20
C ILE A 211 -41.74 12.78 0.71
N ALA A 212 -41.59 13.77 1.58
CA ALA A 212 -41.57 15.17 1.16
C ALA A 212 -40.15 15.62 0.78
N GLY A 213 -40.02 16.67 -0.04
CA GLY A 213 -38.72 17.30 -0.27
C GLY A 213 -38.17 17.92 1.02
N GLY A 214 -36.88 17.75 1.29
CA GLY A 214 -36.25 18.27 2.50
C GLY A 214 -34.94 17.57 2.88
N VAL A 215 -34.50 17.83 4.10
CA VAL A 215 -33.30 17.22 4.70
C VAL A 215 -33.69 15.95 5.45
N TYR A 216 -32.91 14.89 5.26
CA TYR A 216 -33.02 13.62 5.95
C TYR A 216 -31.66 13.23 6.54
N ILE A 217 -31.71 12.46 7.62
CA ILE A 217 -30.54 11.90 8.29
C ILE A 217 -30.55 10.40 8.03
N CYS A 218 -29.54 9.91 7.32
CA CYS A 218 -29.35 8.49 7.07
C CYS A 218 -28.29 7.95 8.02
N HIS A 219 -28.68 7.06 8.90
CA HIS A 219 -27.77 6.34 9.81
C HIS A 219 -27.52 4.94 9.26
N VAL A 220 -26.26 4.61 9.04
CA VAL A 220 -25.79 3.30 8.59
C VAL A 220 -25.02 2.66 9.73
N ASP A 221 -25.57 1.59 10.27
CA ASP A 221 -24.98 0.77 11.32
C ASP A 221 -24.33 -0.47 10.70
N VAL A 222 -23.03 -0.62 10.90
CA VAL A 222 -22.24 -1.78 10.48
C VAL A 222 -21.86 -2.57 11.74
N PRO A 223 -22.51 -3.72 11.99
CA PRO A 223 -22.38 -4.43 13.26
C PRO A 223 -20.93 -4.75 13.63
N GLY A 224 -20.49 -4.23 14.79
CA GLY A 224 -19.16 -4.50 15.35
C GLY A 224 -18.00 -3.82 14.63
N VAL A 225 -18.27 -2.87 13.73
CA VAL A 225 -17.24 -2.10 13.03
C VAL A 225 -17.41 -0.60 13.27
N CYS A 226 -18.53 -0.01 12.84
CA CYS A 226 -18.68 1.44 12.83
C CYS A 226 -20.14 1.86 12.69
N GLU A 227 -20.41 3.13 12.98
CA GLU A 227 -21.66 3.80 12.63
C GLU A 227 -21.36 5.04 11.78
N ARG A 228 -22.10 5.22 10.69
CA ARG A 228 -21.96 6.36 9.78
C ARG A 228 -23.27 7.13 9.67
N VAL A 229 -23.22 8.44 9.90
CA VAL A 229 -24.36 9.34 9.70
C VAL A 229 -24.14 10.22 8.48
N VAL A 230 -25.01 10.11 7.48
CA VAL A 230 -25.00 10.93 6.26
C VAL A 230 -26.20 11.88 6.29
N LYS A 231 -25.96 13.18 6.08
CA LYS A 231 -27.01 14.16 5.88
C LYS A 231 -27.30 14.24 4.38
N TRP A 232 -28.54 13.96 4.01
CA TRP A 232 -28.98 13.94 2.61
C TRP A 232 -30.08 14.98 2.40
N PHE A 233 -30.04 15.68 1.27
CA PHE A 233 -31.10 16.60 0.86
C PHE A 233 -31.71 16.16 -0.46
N GLY A 234 -33.05 16.16 -0.53
CA GLY A 234 -33.78 15.88 -1.76
C GLY A 234 -34.85 16.94 -2.04
N ALA A 235 -34.79 17.56 -3.21
CA ALA A 235 -35.90 18.28 -3.81
C ALA A 235 -36.66 17.31 -4.74
N LEU A 236 -37.91 16.99 -4.39
CA LEU A 236 -38.72 16.06 -5.17
C LEU A 236 -39.47 16.77 -6.30
N ARG A 237 -39.76 16.02 -7.37
CA ARG A 237 -40.63 16.50 -8.44
C ARG A 237 -42.06 16.67 -7.89
N PRO A 238 -42.82 17.67 -8.38
CA PRO A 238 -44.26 17.68 -8.20
C PRO A 238 -44.88 16.36 -8.68
N VAL A 239 -45.89 15.86 -7.98
CA VAL A 239 -46.63 14.67 -8.41
C VAL A 239 -47.32 14.97 -9.75
N ASP A 240 -46.98 14.20 -10.78
CA ASP A 240 -47.63 14.27 -12.09
C ASP A 240 -48.94 13.48 -12.04
N LEU A 241 -50.07 14.19 -12.07
CA LEU A 241 -51.43 13.62 -11.98
C LEU A 241 -52.05 13.35 -13.36
N GLN A 242 -51.31 13.55 -14.45
CA GLN A 242 -51.88 13.54 -15.81
C GLN A 242 -51.80 12.19 -16.52
N ASN A 243 -51.00 11.23 -16.03
CA ASN A 243 -50.90 9.89 -16.60
C ASN A 243 -50.78 8.85 -15.47
N PHE A 244 -51.86 8.09 -15.24
CA PHE A 244 -51.89 6.89 -14.40
C PHE A 244 -51.57 5.64 -15.24
#